data_AF-A0A7S1CG67-F1
#
_entry.id   AF-A0A7S1CG67-F1
#
_cell.length_a   1.000
_cell.length_b   1.000
_cell.length_c   1.000
_cell.angle_alpha   90.00
_cell.angle_beta   90.00
_cell.angle_gamma   90.00
#
_symmetry.space_group_name_H-M   'P 1'
#
loop_
_entity.id
_entity.type
_entity.pdbx_description
1 polymer ?
#
loop_
_entity_poly.entity_id
_entity_poly.type
_entity_poly.pdbx_seq_one_letter_code
_entity_poly.pdbx_strand_id
1 'polypeptide(L)'
;DYETGLCMCFDGYTGSSCQRTVCPNDCSGHGVCRTTGEIAAGAMNTHVIRRDADHSRVDGVETAFTYNLWDSDKNQACVCDPGYTGPDCSLRECPRGDDPLSALAKDCGGATCRVETQTILFDDDGADSQTGTFTLSFQEWTGKTWVTASISFDEDADTDGATTAAAVESALEALPNDVFESVTATGSKTGDDITVTIQFTNNAGNINQLTSTEVSGLANLAITHATTAAGNGEEVECSYRGLCDYETGLCMCFDGYTGSSCQRTVCPNDCSGHGVCRTTGEIAAGAMNTHVIRRDADHSRVDGVETAFTYNLWDSDKNQACVCDPGYTGPDCSLRECPRGDDPLSALAKDCGGATCRVETQTILFDDDGADSQTGTFTLSFQEWTGKTWVTASISFDEDADTDGATTAAAVESALEALPNDVFESVTATGSKTGDDITVTIQFTNNAGNINQLTSTEVSGLANLAITHATTAAGNGEEVECSYRGLCDYETGLC
;
A
#
# COMPACT_ATOMS: atom_id res chain seq x y z
N ASP A 1 23.16 43.06 -48.32
CA ASP A 1 24.49 42.97 -48.94
C ASP A 1 24.36 43.24 -50.44
N TYR A 2 24.94 44.34 -50.91
CA TYR A 2 24.87 44.75 -52.32
C TYR A 2 25.76 43.88 -53.23
N GLU A 3 26.72 43.12 -52.69
CA GLU A 3 27.59 42.25 -53.47
C GLU A 3 26.94 40.88 -53.72
N THR A 4 26.23 40.32 -52.74
CA THR A 4 25.55 39.03 -52.86
C THR A 4 24.08 39.13 -53.26
N GLY A 5 23.48 40.32 -53.18
CA GLY A 5 22.03 40.52 -53.39
C GLY A 5 21.16 39.97 -52.25
N LEU A 6 21.77 39.53 -51.14
CA LEU A 6 21.08 38.97 -49.98
C LEU A 6 20.63 40.09 -49.04
N CYS A 7 19.38 40.04 -48.54
CA CYS A 7 18.95 40.90 -47.44
C CYS A 7 19.67 40.50 -46.15
N MET A 8 20.29 41.47 -45.48
CA MET A 8 20.80 41.29 -44.12
C MET A 8 19.72 41.75 -43.16
N CYS A 9 19.17 40.81 -42.39
CA CYS A 9 18.10 41.10 -41.46
C CYS A 9 18.65 41.67 -40.15
N PHE A 10 17.88 42.54 -39.51
CA PHE A 10 18.14 42.92 -38.12
C PHE A 10 17.87 41.73 -37.20
N ASP A 11 18.50 41.74 -36.03
CA ASP A 11 18.29 40.72 -35.01
C ASP A 11 16.79 40.52 -34.74
N GLY A 12 16.37 39.26 -34.70
CA GLY A 12 14.97 38.88 -34.55
C GLY A 12 14.18 38.76 -35.86
N TYR A 13 14.79 38.96 -37.04
CA TYR A 13 14.11 38.83 -38.35
C TYR A 13 14.83 37.86 -39.31
N THR A 14 14.05 37.14 -40.12
CA THR A 14 14.52 36.13 -41.08
C THR A 14 13.68 36.08 -42.35
N GLY A 15 14.10 35.25 -43.31
CA GLY A 15 13.52 35.13 -44.64
C GLY A 15 14.28 35.93 -45.70
N SER A 16 14.02 35.62 -46.97
CA SER A 16 14.68 36.23 -48.13
C SER A 16 14.56 37.75 -48.20
N SER A 17 13.54 38.32 -47.54
CA SER A 17 13.28 39.76 -47.44
C SER A 17 13.09 40.22 -45.99
N CYS A 18 13.58 39.46 -45.01
CA CYS A 18 13.45 39.76 -43.57
C CYS A 18 12.01 39.91 -43.07
N GLN A 19 11.08 39.22 -43.72
CA GLN A 19 9.64 39.37 -43.53
C GLN A 19 9.05 38.51 -42.41
N ARG A 20 9.87 37.70 -41.72
CA ARG A 20 9.42 36.82 -40.64
C ARG A 20 10.20 37.10 -39.37
N THR A 21 9.59 36.88 -38.20
CA THR A 21 10.28 36.92 -36.91
C THR A 21 11.08 35.63 -36.70
N VAL A 22 12.28 35.72 -36.13
CA VAL A 22 13.06 34.54 -35.73
C VAL A 22 12.44 33.93 -34.48
N CYS A 23 12.41 32.60 -34.41
CA CYS A 23 12.02 31.92 -33.19
C CYS A 23 13.06 32.14 -32.08
N PRO A 24 12.63 32.42 -30.84
CA PRO A 24 13.54 32.58 -29.71
C PRO A 24 14.51 31.39 -29.58
N ASN A 25 15.81 31.69 -29.47
CA ASN A 25 16.90 30.70 -29.29
C ASN A 25 16.87 29.48 -30.22
N ASP A 26 16.30 29.61 -31.42
CA ASP A 26 16.08 28.47 -32.33
C ASP A 26 15.37 27.29 -31.65
N CYS A 27 14.40 27.61 -30.78
CA CYS A 27 13.65 26.65 -29.98
C CYS A 27 14.52 25.75 -29.10
N SER A 28 15.73 26.23 -28.75
CA SER A 28 16.70 25.57 -27.87
C SER A 28 17.03 24.12 -28.26
N GLY A 29 16.77 23.72 -29.51
CA GLY A 29 16.92 22.34 -29.98
C GLY A 29 15.85 21.36 -29.47
N HIS A 30 14.80 21.84 -28.82
CA HIS A 30 13.70 21.06 -28.23
C HIS A 30 12.34 21.48 -28.80
N GLY A 31 12.32 21.88 -30.07
CA GLY A 31 11.09 22.27 -30.74
C GLY A 31 11.30 22.62 -32.19
N VAL A 32 10.18 22.89 -32.87
CA VAL A 32 10.16 23.30 -34.27
C VAL A 32 9.58 24.69 -34.39
N CYS A 33 10.30 25.57 -35.10
CA CYS A 33 9.86 26.93 -35.39
C CYS A 33 8.74 26.91 -36.45
N ARG A 34 7.54 27.39 -36.09
CA ARG A 34 6.35 27.41 -36.96
C ARG A 34 5.75 28.81 -37.03
N THR A 35 5.07 29.13 -38.14
CA THR A 35 4.33 30.39 -38.25
C THR A 35 3.01 30.32 -37.47
N THR A 36 2.45 31.47 -37.09
CA THR A 36 1.12 31.52 -36.44
C THR A 36 0.05 30.83 -37.28
N GLY A 37 0.12 30.96 -38.61
CA GLY A 37 -0.77 30.28 -39.54
C GLY A 37 -0.65 28.76 -39.51
N GLU A 38 0.58 28.25 -39.52
CA GLU A 38 0.86 26.82 -39.39
C GLU A 38 0.37 26.27 -38.04
N ILE A 39 0.66 26.97 -36.94
CA ILE A 39 0.20 26.59 -35.59
C ILE A 39 -1.32 26.55 -35.52
N ALA A 40 -2.02 27.59 -36.02
CA ALA A 40 -3.48 27.63 -36.05
C ALA A 40 -4.09 26.52 -36.90
N ALA A 41 -3.40 26.11 -37.97
CA ALA A 41 -3.79 24.98 -38.82
C ALA A 41 -3.47 23.61 -38.21
N GLY A 42 -2.99 23.55 -36.96
CA GLY A 42 -2.70 22.32 -36.23
C GLY A 42 -1.27 21.79 -36.44
N ALA A 43 -0.38 22.57 -37.03
CA ALA A 43 1.00 22.16 -37.26
C ALA A 43 1.86 22.31 -35.99
N MET A 44 1.49 21.55 -34.95
CA MET A 44 2.21 21.49 -33.68
C MET A 44 3.08 20.23 -33.60
N ASN A 45 4.09 20.26 -32.74
CA ASN A 45 4.65 19.03 -32.19
C ASN A 45 3.57 18.38 -31.33
N THR A 46 3.50 17.06 -31.33
CA THR A 46 2.45 16.30 -30.65
C THR A 46 2.52 16.56 -29.14
N HIS A 47 1.83 17.58 -28.66
CA HIS A 47 1.74 17.91 -27.25
C HIS A 47 0.33 17.58 -26.82
N VAL A 48 0.17 16.65 -25.88
CA VAL A 48 -1.15 16.31 -25.36
C VAL A 48 -1.54 17.44 -24.41
N ILE A 49 -2.52 18.27 -24.80
CA ILE A 49 -2.97 19.40 -23.96
C ILE A 49 -4.04 18.92 -22.98
N ARG A 50 -4.93 18.04 -23.47
CA ARG A 50 -5.93 17.23 -22.75
C ARG A 50 -6.22 16.00 -23.61
N ARG A 51 -6.92 15.01 -23.07
CA ARG A 51 -7.53 13.93 -23.86
C ARG A 51 -9.03 13.95 -23.69
N ASP A 52 -9.73 13.77 -24.81
CA ASP A 52 -11.18 13.64 -24.80
C ASP A 52 -11.58 12.23 -24.30
N ALA A 53 -12.87 12.00 -24.10
CA ALA A 53 -13.41 10.76 -23.53
C ALA A 53 -13.11 9.48 -24.34
N ASP A 54 -12.55 9.60 -25.55
CA ASP A 54 -12.20 8.51 -26.47
C ASP A 54 -10.68 8.26 -26.56
N HIS A 55 -9.88 8.87 -25.67
CA HIS A 55 -8.41 8.76 -25.66
C HIS A 55 -7.75 9.34 -26.90
N SER A 56 -8.52 10.08 -27.71
CA SER A 56 -7.95 10.82 -28.82
C SER A 56 -7.00 11.87 -28.27
N ARG A 57 -5.79 11.83 -28.82
CA ARG A 57 -4.75 12.80 -28.52
C ARG A 57 -5.19 14.12 -29.15
N VAL A 58 -5.55 15.11 -28.33
CA VAL A 58 -5.70 16.49 -28.83
C VAL A 58 -4.30 17.04 -29.01
N ASP A 59 -3.73 16.79 -30.19
CA ASP A 59 -2.46 17.36 -30.61
C ASP A 59 -2.66 18.82 -31.01
N GLY A 60 -2.11 19.73 -30.21
CA GLY A 60 -2.07 21.15 -30.54
C GLY A 60 -3.37 21.92 -30.31
N VAL A 61 -3.92 22.61 -31.33
CA VAL A 61 -5.09 23.48 -31.15
C VAL A 61 -6.35 22.62 -31.17
N GLU A 62 -7.11 22.61 -30.06
CA GLU A 62 -8.40 21.89 -29.89
C GLU A 62 -9.37 22.08 -31.06
N THR A 63 -9.32 23.25 -31.70
CA THR A 63 -10.01 23.52 -32.97
C THR A 63 -9.05 24.14 -33.97
N ALA A 64 -8.33 23.30 -34.74
CA ALA A 64 -7.51 23.80 -35.83
C ALA A 64 -8.38 24.58 -36.84
N PHE A 65 -7.93 25.78 -37.22
CA PHE A 65 -8.64 26.63 -38.16
C PHE A 65 -7.67 27.39 -39.07
N THR A 66 -8.15 27.82 -40.23
CA THR A 66 -7.31 28.61 -41.13
C THR A 66 -7.22 30.05 -40.65
N TYR A 67 -6.05 30.44 -40.16
CA TYR A 67 -5.75 31.82 -39.81
C TYR A 67 -5.25 32.59 -41.04
N ASN A 68 -6.10 33.43 -41.62
CA ASN A 68 -5.84 34.15 -42.89
C ASN A 68 -5.54 35.64 -42.70
N LEU A 69 -5.11 36.07 -41.51
CA LEU A 69 -4.73 37.47 -41.29
C LEU A 69 -3.32 37.76 -41.81
N TRP A 70 -2.99 39.05 -41.92
CA TRP A 70 -1.77 39.55 -42.57
C TRP A 70 -0.47 39.03 -41.96
N ASP A 71 -0.51 38.62 -40.69
CA ASP A 71 0.62 38.15 -39.90
C ASP A 71 0.76 36.62 -39.82
N SER A 72 -0.15 35.89 -40.47
CA SER A 72 -0.20 34.42 -40.48
C SER A 72 1.15 33.77 -40.81
N ASP A 73 1.84 34.27 -41.85
CA ASP A 73 3.17 33.79 -42.27
C ASP A 73 4.32 34.70 -41.82
N LYS A 74 4.05 35.63 -40.89
CA LYS A 74 5.01 36.67 -40.45
C LYS A 74 5.51 36.41 -39.04
N ASN A 75 4.59 36.12 -38.13
CA ASN A 75 4.91 35.81 -36.75
C ASN A 75 5.25 34.33 -36.64
N GLN A 76 6.35 34.04 -35.96
CA GLN A 76 6.82 32.68 -35.70
C GLN A 76 6.93 32.45 -34.20
N ALA A 77 6.61 31.23 -33.77
CA ALA A 77 6.77 30.77 -32.40
C ALA A 77 7.34 29.35 -32.40
N CYS A 78 7.97 28.99 -31.29
CA CYS A 78 8.42 27.64 -31.07
C CYS A 78 7.24 26.76 -30.68
N VAL A 79 7.14 25.60 -31.33
CA VAL A 79 6.31 24.51 -30.83
C VAL A 79 7.23 23.47 -30.22
N CYS A 80 7.05 23.19 -28.94
CA CYS A 80 8.00 22.39 -28.17
C CYS A 80 7.79 20.90 -28.34
N ASP A 81 8.89 20.15 -28.28
CA ASP A 81 8.89 18.70 -28.22
C ASP A 81 8.25 18.24 -26.90
N PRO A 82 7.66 17.03 -26.86
CA PRO A 82 7.07 16.47 -25.66
C PRO A 82 8.02 16.53 -24.44
N GLY A 83 7.51 17.00 -23.30
CA GLY A 83 8.29 17.19 -22.07
C GLY A 83 9.03 18.53 -21.98
N TYR A 84 8.93 19.40 -22.99
CA TYR A 84 9.48 20.75 -23.00
C TYR A 84 8.39 21.81 -23.20
N THR A 85 8.58 22.98 -22.62
CA THR A 85 7.64 24.10 -22.63
C THR A 85 8.37 25.44 -22.62
N GLY A 86 7.58 26.52 -22.55
CA GLY A 86 8.07 27.90 -22.58
C GLY A 86 8.22 28.47 -24.00
N PRO A 87 8.56 29.75 -24.12
CA PRO A 87 8.56 30.48 -25.39
C PRO A 87 9.66 30.04 -26.37
N ASP A 88 10.71 29.39 -25.87
CA ASP A 88 11.87 28.92 -26.62
C ASP A 88 12.17 27.42 -26.37
N CYS A 89 11.24 26.70 -25.75
CA CYS A 89 11.35 25.27 -25.42
C CYS A 89 12.54 24.89 -24.52
N SER A 90 13.09 25.85 -23.76
CA SER A 90 14.19 25.58 -22.82
C SER A 90 13.72 25.01 -21.48
N LEU A 91 12.42 25.12 -21.17
CA LEU A 91 11.86 24.71 -19.88
C LEU A 91 11.35 23.27 -19.97
N ARG A 92 11.50 22.49 -18.90
CA ARG A 92 10.92 21.14 -18.77
C ARG A 92 9.53 21.23 -18.19
N GLU A 93 8.62 20.44 -18.72
CA GLU A 93 7.30 20.30 -18.12
C GLU A 93 7.35 19.43 -16.86
N CYS A 94 6.53 19.78 -15.87
CA CYS A 94 6.38 18.98 -14.65
C CYS A 94 5.18 18.05 -14.71
N PRO A 95 5.21 16.97 -13.90
CA PRO A 95 4.06 16.11 -13.71
C PRO A 95 2.79 16.89 -13.38
N ARG A 96 1.69 16.45 -13.98
CA ARG A 96 0.36 16.94 -13.67
C ARG A 96 -0.35 15.88 -12.84
N GLY A 97 -1.13 16.34 -11.89
CA GLY A 97 -1.89 15.51 -10.99
C GLY A 97 -3.22 16.14 -10.65
N ASP A 98 -4.04 15.33 -10.01
CA ASP A 98 -5.29 15.76 -9.43
C ASP A 98 -5.03 16.39 -8.05
N ASP A 99 -5.66 17.53 -7.76
CA ASP A 99 -5.49 18.22 -6.48
C ASP A 99 -6.08 17.34 -5.35
N PRO A 100 -5.33 17.03 -4.29
CA PRO A 100 -5.82 16.23 -3.15
C PRO A 100 -6.96 16.88 -2.35
N LEU A 101 -7.47 18.05 -2.74
CA LEU A 101 -8.70 18.66 -2.23
C LEU A 101 -9.82 18.74 -3.29
N SER A 102 -9.62 18.17 -4.48
CA SER A 102 -10.61 18.11 -5.55
C SER A 102 -11.67 17.05 -5.23
N ALA A 103 -12.78 17.52 -4.66
CA ALA A 103 -13.88 16.68 -4.18
C ALA A 103 -15.20 16.96 -4.92
N LEU A 104 -15.23 17.94 -5.83
CA LEU A 104 -16.45 18.45 -6.41
C LEU A 104 -16.55 18.10 -7.89
N ALA A 105 -17.77 17.88 -8.36
CA ALA A 105 -18.03 17.65 -9.79
C ALA A 105 -17.46 18.75 -10.70
N LYS A 106 -17.31 19.98 -10.18
CA LYS A 106 -16.69 21.10 -10.91
C LYS A 106 -15.22 20.80 -11.29
N ASP A 107 -14.51 20.05 -10.46
CA ASP A 107 -13.09 19.71 -10.62
C ASP A 107 -12.92 18.59 -11.67
N CYS A 108 -14.01 17.88 -11.97
CA CYS A 108 -14.10 16.80 -12.96
C CYS A 108 -14.99 17.19 -14.17
N GLY A 109 -14.87 18.44 -14.62
CA GLY A 109 -15.57 18.94 -15.82
C GLY A 109 -17.09 19.10 -15.66
N GLY A 110 -17.59 19.22 -14.43
CA GLY A 110 -19.02 19.29 -14.11
C GLY A 110 -19.72 17.93 -13.99
N ALA A 111 -18.97 16.82 -14.05
CA ALA A 111 -19.47 15.45 -13.94
C ALA A 111 -18.96 14.77 -12.66
N THR A 112 -19.46 13.56 -12.37
CA THR A 112 -18.88 12.72 -11.31
C THR A 112 -17.44 12.37 -11.66
N CYS A 113 -16.52 12.52 -10.70
CA CYS A 113 -15.14 12.10 -10.84
C CYS A 113 -15.05 10.58 -11.01
N ARG A 114 -14.21 10.14 -11.95
CA ARG A 114 -13.99 8.76 -12.32
C ARG A 114 -12.48 8.54 -12.42
N VAL A 115 -12.04 7.41 -11.88
CA VAL A 115 -10.70 6.89 -12.13
C VAL A 115 -10.67 6.23 -13.49
N GLU A 116 -9.52 6.30 -14.15
CA GLU A 116 -9.28 5.57 -15.39
C GLU A 116 -9.40 4.06 -15.13
N THR A 117 -10.17 3.36 -15.96
CA THR A 117 -10.26 1.90 -15.97
C THR A 117 -9.99 1.35 -17.36
N GLN A 118 -8.95 0.54 -17.48
CA GLN A 118 -8.57 -0.15 -18.72
C GLN A 118 -8.72 -1.66 -18.55
N THR A 119 -8.90 -2.37 -19.66
CA THR A 119 -9.02 -3.83 -19.69
C THR A 119 -8.07 -4.41 -20.72
N ILE A 120 -7.45 -5.53 -20.36
CA ILE A 120 -6.71 -6.40 -21.26
C ILE A 120 -7.49 -7.70 -21.36
N LEU A 121 -7.98 -8.03 -22.54
CA LEU A 121 -8.67 -9.28 -22.82
C LEU A 121 -7.71 -10.19 -23.58
N PHE A 122 -7.47 -11.36 -23.01
CA PHE A 122 -6.78 -12.49 -23.60
C PHE A 122 -7.87 -13.45 -24.12
N ASP A 123 -8.28 -13.23 -25.38
CA ASP A 123 -9.33 -14.01 -26.06
C ASP A 123 -8.69 -15.28 -26.65
N ASP A 124 -9.07 -16.45 -26.11
CA ASP A 124 -8.63 -17.76 -26.58
C ASP A 124 -9.70 -18.39 -27.47
N ASP A 125 -9.31 -18.82 -28.67
CA ASP A 125 -10.26 -19.43 -29.62
C ASP A 125 -10.59 -20.91 -29.32
N GLY A 126 -10.12 -21.41 -28.16
CA GLY A 126 -10.53 -22.66 -27.53
C GLY A 126 -9.83 -23.90 -28.09
N ALA A 127 -8.58 -23.78 -28.55
CA ALA A 127 -7.88 -24.87 -29.22
C ALA A 127 -6.64 -25.40 -28.50
N ASP A 128 -6.00 -24.63 -27.62
CA ASP A 128 -4.78 -25.04 -26.92
C ASP A 128 -4.47 -24.20 -25.68
N SER A 129 -4.06 -24.87 -24.60
CA SER A 129 -3.51 -24.21 -23.41
C SER A 129 -2.28 -23.38 -23.79
N GLN A 130 -2.30 -22.10 -23.43
CA GLN A 130 -1.21 -21.18 -23.73
C GLN A 130 -0.44 -20.73 -22.50
N THR A 131 0.88 -20.91 -22.58
CA THR A 131 1.85 -20.42 -21.61
C THR A 131 2.88 -19.58 -22.33
N GLY A 132 3.14 -18.38 -21.81
CA GLY A 132 4.04 -17.45 -22.46
C GLY A 132 4.32 -16.22 -21.61
N THR A 133 4.86 -15.21 -22.27
CA THR A 133 5.21 -13.94 -21.65
C THR A 133 4.87 -12.78 -22.55
N PHE A 134 4.55 -11.64 -21.96
CA PHE A 134 4.36 -10.37 -22.64
C PHE A 134 4.93 -9.22 -21.81
N THR A 135 5.15 -8.06 -22.41
CA THR A 135 5.45 -6.82 -21.70
C THR A 135 4.35 -5.80 -21.95
N LEU A 136 4.11 -4.90 -21.01
CA LEU A 136 3.21 -3.76 -21.22
C LEU A 136 4.02 -2.52 -21.52
N SER A 137 3.57 -1.76 -22.52
CA SER A 137 4.13 -0.49 -22.94
C SER A 137 3.13 0.63 -22.69
N PHE A 138 3.59 1.68 -22.02
CA PHE A 138 2.85 2.90 -21.70
C PHE A 138 3.61 4.13 -22.19
N GLN A 139 2.97 5.01 -22.94
CA GLN A 139 3.54 6.31 -23.26
C GLN A 139 2.98 7.36 -22.29
N GLU A 140 3.83 8.11 -21.58
CA GLU A 140 3.35 9.19 -20.70
C GLU A 140 3.09 10.49 -21.48
N TRP A 141 2.59 11.53 -20.80
CA TRP A 141 2.26 12.82 -21.43
C TRP A 141 3.49 13.52 -22.04
N THR A 142 4.69 13.27 -21.51
CA THR A 142 5.98 13.75 -22.06
C THR A 142 6.38 13.04 -23.36
N GLY A 143 5.59 12.08 -23.84
CA GLY A 143 5.94 11.24 -24.99
C GLY A 143 6.97 10.15 -24.68
N LYS A 144 7.55 10.10 -23.47
CA LYS A 144 8.41 9.00 -23.03
C LYS A 144 7.62 7.70 -22.95
N THR A 145 8.23 6.60 -23.40
CA THR A 145 7.64 5.26 -23.34
C THR A 145 8.30 4.45 -22.24
N TRP A 146 7.46 3.82 -21.42
CA TRP A 146 7.80 2.93 -20.32
C TRP A 146 7.40 1.52 -20.71
N VAL A 147 8.27 0.55 -20.42
CA VAL A 147 8.02 -0.87 -20.69
C VAL A 147 8.25 -1.64 -19.40
N THR A 148 7.27 -2.47 -19.02
CA THR A 148 7.36 -3.30 -17.81
C THR A 148 8.42 -4.39 -17.96
N ALA A 149 8.79 -5.02 -16.85
CA ALA A 149 9.43 -6.34 -16.92
C ALA A 149 8.51 -7.35 -17.63
N SER A 150 9.08 -8.47 -18.10
CA SER A 150 8.30 -9.56 -18.70
C SER A 150 7.31 -10.14 -17.70
N ILE A 151 6.04 -10.17 -18.07
CA ILE A 151 4.92 -10.71 -17.30
C ILE A 151 4.63 -12.11 -17.82
N SER A 152 4.54 -13.08 -16.91
CA SER A 152 4.16 -14.46 -17.24
C SER A 152 2.66 -14.59 -17.40
N PHE A 153 2.24 -15.36 -18.38
CA PHE A 153 0.86 -15.78 -18.61
C PHE A 153 0.81 -17.30 -18.68
N ASP A 154 -0.12 -17.90 -17.94
CA ASP A 154 -0.38 -19.34 -17.95
C ASP A 154 -1.88 -19.56 -17.74
N GLU A 155 -2.57 -19.89 -18.83
CA GLU A 155 -4.02 -20.01 -18.86
C GLU A 155 -4.56 -21.16 -17.99
N ASP A 156 -3.80 -22.26 -17.89
CA ASP A 156 -4.18 -23.47 -17.14
C ASP A 156 -3.94 -23.27 -15.64
N ALA A 157 -2.85 -22.59 -15.30
CA ALA A 157 -2.55 -22.26 -13.91
C ALA A 157 -3.47 -21.17 -13.35
N ASP A 158 -4.02 -20.30 -14.21
CA ASP A 158 -4.84 -19.16 -13.81
C ASP A 158 -6.34 -19.42 -13.98
N THR A 159 -6.93 -20.07 -12.97
CA THR A 159 -8.32 -20.55 -13.04
C THR A 159 -9.38 -19.46 -12.95
N ASP A 160 -9.03 -18.26 -12.46
CA ASP A 160 -9.95 -17.14 -12.26
C ASP A 160 -9.41 -15.80 -12.82
N GLY A 161 -8.21 -15.79 -13.40
CA GLY A 161 -7.54 -14.59 -13.91
C GLY A 161 -6.76 -13.82 -12.85
N ALA A 162 -6.86 -14.19 -11.56
CA ALA A 162 -6.27 -13.44 -10.46
C ALA A 162 -4.73 -13.51 -10.49
N THR A 163 -4.16 -14.62 -10.97
CA THR A 163 -2.70 -14.77 -11.03
C THR A 163 -2.10 -13.82 -12.07
N THR A 164 -2.71 -13.75 -13.25
CA THR A 164 -2.30 -12.83 -14.33
C THR A 164 -2.53 -11.38 -13.90
N ALA A 165 -3.66 -11.08 -13.25
CA ALA A 165 -3.93 -9.73 -12.74
C ALA A 165 -2.87 -9.28 -11.72
N ALA A 166 -2.52 -10.12 -10.74
CA ALA A 166 -1.49 -9.82 -9.75
C ALA A 166 -0.11 -9.63 -10.40
N ALA A 167 0.22 -10.41 -11.42
CA ALA A 167 1.46 -10.27 -12.18
C ALA A 167 1.50 -8.95 -12.98
N VAL A 168 0.38 -8.54 -13.57
CA VAL A 168 0.22 -7.26 -14.26
C VAL A 168 0.36 -6.08 -13.29
N GLU A 169 -0.32 -6.13 -12.14
CA GLU A 169 -0.25 -5.12 -11.07
C GLU A 169 1.20 -4.93 -10.61
N SER A 170 1.85 -6.03 -10.20
CA SER A 170 3.25 -6.02 -9.74
C SER A 170 4.21 -5.44 -10.79
N ALA A 171 3.99 -5.75 -12.07
CA ALA A 171 4.85 -5.27 -13.15
C ALA A 171 4.66 -3.78 -13.47
N LEU A 172 3.45 -3.25 -13.29
CA LEU A 172 3.14 -1.82 -13.44
C LEU A 172 3.65 -1.01 -12.25
N GLU A 173 3.50 -1.51 -11.02
CA GLU A 173 4.04 -0.88 -9.80
C GLU A 173 5.58 -0.85 -9.77
N ALA A 174 6.23 -1.85 -10.40
CA ALA A 174 7.68 -1.92 -10.49
C ALA A 174 8.29 -0.94 -11.52
N LEU A 175 7.47 -0.18 -12.26
CA LEU A 175 7.97 0.86 -13.16
C LEU A 175 8.66 1.97 -12.33
N PRO A 176 9.82 2.47 -12.77
CA PRO A 176 10.59 3.43 -11.98
C PRO A 176 9.99 4.84 -12.04
N ASN A 177 10.29 5.67 -11.03
CA ASN A 177 9.84 7.07 -10.91
C ASN A 177 8.32 7.23 -10.76
N ASP A 178 7.63 6.24 -10.19
CA ASP A 178 6.19 6.30 -9.89
C ASP A 178 5.38 6.72 -11.14
N VAL A 179 5.66 6.06 -12.28
CA VAL A 179 4.98 6.30 -13.58
C VAL A 179 3.46 6.27 -13.40
N PHE A 180 3.01 5.30 -12.61
CA PHE A 180 1.68 5.25 -12.07
C PHE A 180 1.78 5.42 -10.56
N GLU A 181 0.87 6.21 -10.00
CA GLU A 181 0.88 6.47 -8.57
C GLU A 181 0.37 5.27 -7.79
N SER A 182 -0.71 4.66 -8.29
CA SER A 182 -1.31 3.46 -7.75
C SER A 182 -2.10 2.77 -8.85
N VAL A 183 -1.96 1.45 -8.89
CA VAL A 183 -2.71 0.60 -9.80
C VAL A 183 -3.39 -0.49 -9.00
N THR A 184 -4.57 -0.89 -9.43
CA THR A 184 -5.22 -2.09 -8.89
C THR A 184 -5.68 -2.93 -10.05
N ALA A 185 -5.24 -4.19 -10.10
CA ALA A 185 -5.65 -5.11 -11.16
C ALA A 185 -6.54 -6.21 -10.59
N THR A 186 -7.61 -6.52 -11.32
CA THR A 186 -8.52 -7.62 -10.99
C THR A 186 -8.68 -8.51 -12.20
N GLY A 187 -8.62 -9.83 -11.97
CA GLY A 187 -8.78 -10.83 -13.00
C GLY A 187 -10.19 -11.40 -13.02
N SER A 188 -10.63 -11.83 -14.20
CA SER A 188 -11.81 -12.67 -14.35
C SER A 188 -11.62 -13.63 -15.51
N LYS A 189 -12.13 -14.86 -15.37
CA LYS A 189 -12.15 -15.86 -16.44
C LYS A 189 -13.58 -16.12 -16.91
N THR A 190 -13.84 -16.05 -18.22
CA THR A 190 -15.14 -16.35 -18.83
C THR A 190 -14.96 -17.36 -19.96
N GLY A 191 -15.26 -18.63 -19.70
CA GLY A 191 -14.85 -19.70 -20.60
C GLY A 191 -13.34 -19.87 -20.52
N ASP A 192 -12.66 -19.77 -21.65
CA ASP A 192 -11.20 -19.84 -21.75
C ASP A 192 -10.56 -18.43 -21.73
N ASP A 193 -11.37 -17.38 -21.90
CA ASP A 193 -10.91 -16.00 -21.94
C ASP A 193 -10.56 -15.46 -20.55
N ILE A 194 -9.38 -14.85 -20.43
CA ILE A 194 -8.96 -14.10 -19.24
C ILE A 194 -9.07 -12.61 -19.53
N THR A 195 -9.82 -11.90 -18.68
CA THR A 195 -9.89 -10.43 -18.70
C THR A 195 -9.24 -9.86 -17.45
N VAL A 196 -8.23 -9.03 -17.64
CA VAL A 196 -7.60 -8.24 -16.59
C VAL A 196 -8.18 -6.83 -16.64
N THR A 197 -8.80 -6.37 -15.55
CA THR A 197 -9.31 -5.01 -15.37
C THR A 197 -8.37 -4.24 -14.47
N ILE A 198 -7.83 -3.12 -14.98
CA ILE A 198 -6.82 -2.29 -14.33
C ILE A 198 -7.46 -0.94 -14.02
N GLN A 199 -7.43 -0.53 -12.76
CA GLN A 199 -7.81 0.80 -12.32
C GLN A 199 -6.56 1.60 -11.96
N PHE A 200 -6.45 2.82 -12.48
CA PHE A 200 -5.35 3.74 -12.15
C PHE A 200 -5.87 4.77 -11.16
N THR A 201 -5.62 4.53 -9.88
CA THR A 201 -6.07 5.41 -8.80
C THR A 201 -5.04 6.54 -8.60
N ASN A 202 -5.52 7.71 -8.19
CA ASN A 202 -4.73 8.95 -8.01
C ASN A 202 -4.03 9.54 -9.23
N ASN A 203 -4.06 8.88 -10.38
CA ASN A 203 -3.53 9.43 -11.61
C ASN A 203 -4.38 10.60 -12.14
N ALA A 204 -3.72 11.52 -12.84
CA ALA A 204 -4.36 12.68 -13.43
C ALA A 204 -5.22 12.27 -14.64
N GLY A 205 -6.48 12.73 -14.65
CA GLY A 205 -7.42 12.64 -15.76
C GLY A 205 -7.33 11.36 -16.60
N ASN A 206 -7.23 11.53 -17.92
CA ASN A 206 -7.31 10.43 -18.88
C ASN A 206 -5.89 9.92 -19.24
N ILE A 207 -5.65 8.65 -18.95
CA ILE A 207 -4.35 8.00 -19.12
C ILE A 207 -4.26 7.32 -20.48
N ASN A 208 -3.06 7.33 -21.06
CA ASN A 208 -2.79 6.62 -22.29
C ASN A 208 -3.09 5.12 -22.15
N GLN A 209 -3.71 4.53 -23.18
CA GLN A 209 -4.02 3.11 -23.20
C GLN A 209 -2.74 2.28 -23.19
N LEU A 210 -2.69 1.27 -22.30
CA LEU A 210 -1.63 0.27 -22.28
C LEU A 210 -1.63 -0.57 -23.56
N THR A 211 -0.45 -0.99 -24.00
CA THR A 211 -0.31 -1.89 -25.16
C THR A 211 0.63 -3.03 -24.84
N SER A 212 0.26 -4.25 -25.21
CA SER A 212 1.13 -5.41 -25.11
C SER A 212 2.24 -5.32 -26.18
N THR A 213 3.47 -5.56 -25.75
CA THR A 213 4.68 -5.64 -26.57
C THR A 213 5.44 -6.94 -26.25
N GLU A 214 6.42 -7.30 -27.07
CA GLU A 214 7.29 -8.48 -26.86
C GLU A 214 6.54 -9.78 -26.50
N VAL A 215 5.40 -10.03 -27.16
CA VAL A 215 4.56 -11.20 -26.92
C VAL A 215 5.26 -12.47 -27.44
N SER A 216 5.45 -13.46 -26.56
CA SER A 216 6.11 -14.72 -26.85
C SER A 216 5.36 -15.89 -26.23
N GLY A 217 5.13 -16.97 -26.99
CA GLY A 217 4.40 -18.16 -26.52
C GLY A 217 2.88 -18.04 -26.49
N LEU A 218 2.32 -16.88 -26.86
CA LEU A 218 0.89 -16.56 -26.83
C LEU A 218 0.34 -16.32 -28.25
N ALA A 219 0.78 -17.12 -29.23
CA ALA A 219 0.55 -16.83 -30.65
C ALA A 219 -0.89 -17.06 -31.12
N ASN A 220 -1.69 -17.85 -30.38
CA ASN A 220 -3.08 -18.12 -30.70
C ASN A 220 -4.05 -17.28 -29.84
N LEU A 221 -3.54 -16.43 -28.92
CA LEU A 221 -4.35 -15.49 -28.16
C LEU A 221 -4.55 -14.17 -28.92
N ALA A 222 -5.79 -13.72 -29.01
CA ALA A 222 -6.11 -12.36 -29.44
C ALA A 222 -6.07 -11.42 -28.22
N ILE A 223 -4.93 -10.74 -28.03
CA ILE A 223 -4.78 -9.77 -26.93
C ILE A 223 -5.37 -8.42 -27.37
N THR A 224 -6.46 -8.01 -26.73
CA THR A 224 -7.14 -6.73 -27.01
C THR A 224 -7.09 -5.81 -25.78
N HIS A 225 -6.92 -4.51 -26.05
CA HIS A 225 -6.82 -3.48 -25.01
C HIS A 225 -7.97 -2.50 -25.21
N ALA A 226 -8.64 -2.13 -24.13
CA ALA A 226 -9.74 -1.16 -24.17
C ALA A 226 -9.69 -0.27 -22.94
N THR A 227 -10.04 1.01 -23.10
CA THR A 227 -10.45 1.83 -21.95
C THR A 227 -11.95 1.69 -21.78
N THR A 228 -12.37 1.22 -20.61
CA THR A 228 -13.78 1.03 -20.27
C THR A 228 -14.36 2.21 -19.48
N ALA A 229 -13.51 2.98 -18.80
CA ALA A 229 -13.85 4.27 -18.23
C ALA A 229 -12.67 5.24 -18.33
N ALA A 230 -12.83 6.31 -19.11
CA ALA A 230 -11.85 7.39 -19.16
C ALA A 230 -11.84 8.15 -17.83
N GLY A 231 -10.66 8.34 -17.25
CA GLY A 231 -10.48 9.19 -16.08
C GLY A 231 -10.77 10.66 -16.41
N ASN A 232 -11.39 11.37 -15.47
CA ASN A 232 -11.74 12.79 -15.65
C ASN A 232 -11.35 13.64 -14.43
N GLY A 233 -10.42 13.15 -13.62
CA GLY A 233 -9.81 13.92 -12.54
C GLY A 233 -9.07 15.15 -13.06
N GLU A 234 -8.72 16.05 -12.14
CA GLU A 234 -8.01 17.27 -12.51
C GLU A 234 -6.61 16.93 -13.05
N GLU A 235 -6.15 17.68 -14.06
CA GLU A 235 -4.82 17.51 -14.69
C GLU A 235 -4.02 18.81 -14.58
N VAL A 236 -3.60 19.15 -13.36
CA VAL A 236 -2.94 20.43 -13.08
C VAL A 236 -1.49 20.23 -12.65
N GLU A 237 -0.63 21.16 -13.05
CA GLU A 237 0.81 21.13 -12.77
C GLU A 237 1.04 21.06 -11.26
N CYS A 238 1.77 20.01 -10.83
CA CYS A 238 2.05 19.72 -9.44
C CYS A 238 0.81 19.75 -8.52
N SER A 239 -0.35 19.31 -9.01
CA SER A 239 -1.61 19.19 -8.25
C SER A 239 -2.04 20.48 -7.52
N TYR A 240 -1.56 21.65 -7.96
CA TYR A 240 -1.63 22.92 -7.19
C TYR A 240 -1.10 22.85 -5.75
N ARG A 241 -0.29 21.83 -5.45
CA ARG A 241 0.32 21.57 -4.14
C ARG A 241 1.84 21.53 -4.22
N GLY A 242 2.41 22.07 -5.30
CA GLY A 242 3.83 22.31 -5.43
C GLY A 242 4.15 23.37 -6.47
N LEU A 243 5.44 23.65 -6.63
CA LEU A 243 5.98 24.48 -7.69
C LEU A 243 6.78 23.61 -8.66
N CYS A 244 6.59 23.82 -9.96
CA CYS A 244 7.42 23.17 -10.96
C CYS A 244 8.83 23.77 -10.96
N ASP A 245 9.85 22.93 -10.79
CA ASP A 245 11.21 23.26 -11.18
C ASP A 245 11.39 22.98 -12.67
N TYR A 246 11.24 24.02 -13.48
CA TYR A 246 11.34 23.94 -14.94
C TYR A 246 12.76 23.58 -15.44
N GLU A 247 13.79 23.56 -14.61
CA GLU A 247 15.13 23.09 -15.02
C GLU A 247 15.22 21.56 -14.97
N THR A 248 14.59 20.95 -13.96
CA THR A 248 14.62 19.50 -13.73
C THR A 248 13.36 18.77 -14.21
N GLY A 249 12.23 19.47 -14.34
CA GLY A 249 10.92 18.90 -14.64
C GLY A 249 10.30 18.18 -13.45
N LEU A 250 10.72 18.52 -12.22
CA LEU A 250 10.23 17.89 -10.98
C LEU A 250 9.38 18.86 -10.16
N CYS A 251 8.36 18.33 -9.50
CA CYS A 251 7.52 19.11 -8.60
C CYS A 251 8.17 19.27 -7.23
N MET A 252 8.33 20.51 -6.78
CA MET A 252 8.69 20.86 -5.41
C MET A 252 7.42 21.00 -4.57
N CYS A 253 7.05 19.94 -3.87
CA CYS A 253 5.82 19.91 -3.08
C CYS A 253 5.85 20.88 -1.89
N PHE A 254 4.69 21.46 -1.60
CA PHE A 254 4.47 22.25 -0.39
C PHE A 254 4.44 21.34 0.84
N ASP A 255 4.70 21.93 2.00
CA ASP A 255 4.67 21.23 3.28
C ASP A 255 3.38 20.44 3.46
N GLY A 256 3.53 19.15 3.79
CA GLY A 256 2.42 18.23 3.98
C GLY A 256 1.95 17.52 2.71
N TYR A 257 2.58 17.75 1.55
CA TYR A 257 2.25 17.07 0.29
C TYR A 257 3.44 16.30 -0.29
N THR A 258 3.13 15.20 -0.98
CA THR A 258 4.09 14.28 -1.59
C THR A 258 3.51 13.61 -2.83
N GLY A 259 4.29 12.75 -3.47
CA GLY A 259 4.02 12.15 -4.77
C GLY A 259 4.69 12.91 -5.91
N SER A 260 4.78 12.28 -7.08
CA SER A 260 5.44 12.83 -8.27
C SER A 260 4.87 14.17 -8.74
N SER A 261 3.59 14.44 -8.44
CA SER A 261 2.91 15.69 -8.69
C SER A 261 2.32 16.34 -7.43
N CYS A 262 2.77 15.97 -6.22
CA CYS A 262 2.25 16.53 -4.95
C CYS A 262 0.76 16.22 -4.67
N GLN A 263 0.28 15.11 -5.21
CA GLN A 263 -1.12 14.70 -5.20
C GLN A 263 -1.59 13.96 -3.95
N ARG A 264 -0.70 13.72 -2.97
CA ARG A 264 -1.03 13.03 -1.71
C ARG A 264 -0.55 13.81 -0.50
N THR A 265 -1.13 13.56 0.66
CA THR A 265 -0.65 14.11 1.93
C THR A 265 0.51 13.29 2.50
N VAL A 266 1.53 13.93 3.04
CA VAL A 266 2.65 13.26 3.73
C VAL A 266 2.16 12.62 5.04
N CYS A 267 2.61 11.39 5.30
CA CYS A 267 2.50 10.80 6.63
C CYS A 267 3.34 11.57 7.66
N PRO A 268 2.77 11.95 8.81
CA PRO A 268 3.50 12.65 9.87
C PRO A 268 4.81 11.97 10.24
N ASN A 269 5.92 12.72 10.22
CA ASN A 269 7.28 12.25 10.55
C ASN A 269 7.70 10.93 9.90
N ASP A 270 7.16 10.60 8.71
CA ASP A 270 7.41 9.32 8.05
C ASP A 270 7.14 8.12 8.97
N CYS A 271 6.08 8.22 9.77
CA CYS A 271 5.69 7.25 10.79
C CYS A 271 6.80 6.91 11.79
N SER A 272 7.74 7.83 12.00
CA SER A 272 8.86 7.74 12.95
C SER A 272 9.70 6.46 12.82
N GLY A 273 9.63 5.76 11.67
CA GLY A 273 10.24 4.44 11.47
C GLY A 273 9.61 3.30 12.29
N HIS A 274 8.42 3.52 12.86
CA HIS A 274 7.66 2.57 13.69
C HIS A 274 6.26 2.35 13.15
N GLY A 275 6.12 2.39 11.83
CA GLY A 275 4.86 2.16 11.15
C GLY A 275 5.01 2.24 9.64
N VAL A 276 3.90 1.96 8.97
CA VAL A 276 3.80 2.03 7.51
C VAL A 276 2.81 3.13 7.14
N CYS A 277 3.21 4.00 6.22
CA CYS A 277 2.33 5.02 5.65
C CYS A 277 1.33 4.36 4.70
N ARG A 278 0.03 4.51 4.97
CA ARG A 278 -1.05 3.93 4.17
C ARG A 278 -2.10 4.98 3.86
N THR A 279 -2.82 4.81 2.76
CA THR A 279 -3.96 5.66 2.42
C THR A 279 -5.15 5.36 3.32
N THR A 280 -6.07 6.31 3.44
CA THR A 280 -7.31 6.14 4.21
C THR A 280 -8.13 4.95 3.71
N GLY A 281 -8.15 4.75 2.39
CA GLY A 281 -8.79 3.61 1.73
C GLY A 281 -8.22 2.28 2.15
N GLU A 282 -6.89 2.14 2.09
CA GLU A 282 -6.18 0.94 2.52
C GLU A 282 -6.44 0.63 4.00
N ILE A 283 -6.36 1.65 4.86
CA ILE A 283 -6.63 1.52 6.29
C ILE A 283 -8.06 1.02 6.53
N ALA A 284 -9.06 1.62 5.88
CA ALA A 284 -10.46 1.20 6.00
C ALA A 284 -10.72 -0.22 5.45
N ALA A 285 -9.97 -0.62 4.41
CA ALA A 285 -10.00 -1.97 3.85
C ALA A 285 -9.29 -3.02 4.74
N GLY A 286 -8.77 -2.62 5.91
CA GLY A 286 -8.15 -3.52 6.87
C GLY A 286 -6.64 -3.64 6.76
N ALA A 287 -5.99 -2.78 5.95
CA ALA A 287 -4.55 -2.76 5.80
C ALA A 287 -3.85 -2.06 6.99
N MET A 288 -4.17 -2.51 8.20
CA MET A 288 -3.50 -2.10 9.43
C MET A 288 -2.47 -3.16 9.85
N ASN A 289 -1.42 -2.72 10.54
CA ASN A 289 -0.60 -3.58 11.36
C ASN A 289 -1.50 -4.10 12.47
N THR A 290 -1.50 -5.41 12.65
CA THR A 290 -2.33 -6.12 13.63
C THR A 290 -2.34 -5.42 14.99
N HIS A 291 -3.47 -4.80 15.32
CA HIS A 291 -3.70 -4.15 16.59
C HIS A 291 -4.88 -4.84 17.24
N VAL A 292 -4.68 -5.40 18.43
CA VAL A 292 -5.68 -6.25 19.09
C VAL A 292 -6.86 -5.38 19.52
N ILE A 293 -7.89 -5.30 18.69
CA ILE A 293 -9.16 -4.67 19.05
C ILE A 293 -10.17 -5.79 19.32
N ARG A 294 -10.20 -6.20 20.59
CA ARG A 294 -10.98 -7.29 21.22
C ARG A 294 -10.44 -8.70 21.05
N ARG A 295 -10.19 -9.32 22.20
CA ARG A 295 -10.20 -10.77 22.36
C ARG A 295 -11.63 -11.20 22.65
N ASP A 296 -12.35 -11.59 21.61
CA ASP A 296 -13.52 -12.47 21.78
C ASP A 296 -13.07 -13.77 22.49
N ALA A 297 -14.02 -14.64 22.84
CA ALA A 297 -13.75 -15.87 23.59
C ALA A 297 -12.80 -16.87 22.89
N ASP A 298 -12.35 -16.58 21.67
CA ASP A 298 -11.61 -17.45 20.76
C ASP A 298 -10.15 -17.03 20.49
N HIS A 299 -9.62 -16.02 21.19
CA HIS A 299 -8.24 -15.50 20.99
C HIS A 299 -7.94 -15.02 19.57
N SER A 300 -8.97 -14.69 18.78
CA SER A 300 -8.72 -14.20 17.42
C SER A 300 -8.06 -12.82 17.44
N ARG A 301 -6.87 -12.74 16.84
CA ARG A 301 -6.21 -11.49 16.50
C ARG A 301 -7.07 -10.85 15.41
N VAL A 302 -7.71 -9.72 15.71
CA VAL A 302 -8.39 -8.95 14.66
C VAL A 302 -7.29 -8.28 13.84
N ASP A 303 -7.04 -8.83 12.67
CA ASP A 303 -6.23 -8.17 11.65
C ASP A 303 -7.06 -7.00 11.09
N GLY A 304 -6.71 -5.76 11.46
CA GLY A 304 -7.31 -4.57 10.86
C GLY A 304 -8.39 -3.85 11.67
N VAL A 305 -9.24 -3.13 10.94
CA VAL A 305 -10.43 -2.45 11.47
C VAL A 305 -11.47 -3.52 11.85
N GLU A 306 -12.08 -3.43 13.05
CA GLU A 306 -13.12 -4.36 13.57
C GLU A 306 -14.20 -4.70 12.52
N THR A 307 -14.49 -3.74 11.64
CA THR A 307 -15.24 -3.96 10.41
C THR A 307 -14.50 -3.31 9.25
N ALA A 308 -13.64 -4.05 8.56
CA ALA A 308 -13.10 -3.59 7.29
C ALA A 308 -14.26 -3.28 6.33
N PHE A 309 -14.20 -2.12 5.67
CA PHE A 309 -15.20 -1.71 4.70
C PHE A 309 -14.54 -0.91 3.59
N THR A 310 -15.17 -0.90 2.42
CA THR A 310 -14.64 -0.12 1.30
C THR A 310 -14.94 1.35 1.51
N TYR A 311 -13.89 2.14 1.77
CA TYR A 311 -13.98 3.59 1.84
C TYR A 311 -13.83 4.20 0.45
N ASN A 312 -14.95 4.43 -0.23
CA ASN A 312 -14.98 4.95 -1.62
C ASN A 312 -15.20 6.47 -1.69
N LEU A 313 -14.74 7.22 -0.69
CA LEU A 313 -14.81 8.68 -0.75
C LEU A 313 -13.61 9.24 -1.53
N TRP A 314 -13.78 10.49 -1.96
CA TRP A 314 -12.86 11.19 -2.84
C TRP A 314 -11.41 11.26 -2.33
N ASP A 315 -11.22 11.21 -1.01
CA ASP A 315 -9.92 11.29 -0.34
C ASP A 315 -9.31 9.93 0.02
N SER A 316 -9.98 8.83 -0.34
CA SER A 316 -9.55 7.45 -0.05
C SER A 316 -8.06 7.25 -0.29
N ASP A 317 -7.59 7.65 -1.46
CA ASP A 317 -6.23 7.37 -1.89
C ASP A 317 -5.33 8.62 -1.84
N LYS A 318 -5.88 9.76 -1.40
CA LYS A 318 -5.21 11.08 -1.31
C LYS A 318 -4.68 11.37 0.08
N ASN A 319 -5.46 11.03 1.09
CA ASN A 319 -5.12 11.21 2.50
C ASN A 319 -4.41 9.97 3.01
N GLN A 320 -3.25 10.19 3.66
CA GLN A 320 -2.43 9.14 4.22
C GLN A 320 -2.33 9.28 5.75
N ALA A 321 -2.23 8.15 6.44
CA ALA A 321 -1.99 8.10 7.87
C ALA A 321 -1.02 6.98 8.22
N CYS A 322 -0.40 7.11 9.39
CA CYS A 322 0.52 6.11 9.88
C CYS A 322 -0.23 4.94 10.52
N VAL A 323 0.08 3.76 10.03
CA VAL A 323 -0.32 2.50 10.65
C VAL A 323 0.86 2.03 11.50
N CYS A 324 0.73 2.13 12.82
CA CYS A 324 1.85 1.88 13.73
C CYS A 324 2.17 0.41 13.92
N ASP A 325 3.45 0.10 14.07
CA ASP A 325 3.91 -1.23 14.44
C ASP A 325 3.42 -1.59 15.85
N PRO A 326 3.27 -2.89 16.15
CA PRO A 326 2.92 -3.33 17.50
C PRO A 326 3.82 -2.71 18.59
N GLY A 327 3.20 -2.18 19.65
CA GLY A 327 3.90 -1.47 20.72
C GLY A 327 4.13 0.03 20.48
N TYR A 328 3.71 0.56 19.32
CA TYR A 328 3.71 1.98 19.01
C TYR A 328 2.31 2.52 18.71
N THR A 329 2.10 3.80 18.97
CA THR A 329 0.82 4.49 18.84
C THR A 329 1.02 5.97 18.52
N GLY A 330 -0.08 6.70 18.40
CA GLY A 330 -0.10 8.11 18.02
C GLY A 330 -0.20 8.33 16.50
N PRO A 331 -0.32 9.60 16.07
CA PRO A 331 -0.56 9.94 14.67
C PRO A 331 0.66 9.72 13.75
N ASP A 332 1.85 9.65 14.33
CA ASP A 332 3.13 9.50 13.64
C ASP A 332 3.94 8.31 14.17
N CYS A 333 3.33 7.44 14.98
CA CYS A 333 3.94 6.29 15.62
C CYS A 333 5.17 6.58 16.48
N SER A 334 5.34 7.81 16.97
CA SER A 334 6.46 8.16 17.86
C SER A 334 6.21 7.73 19.30
N LEU A 335 4.97 7.42 19.68
CA LEU A 335 4.57 7.13 21.05
C LEU A 335 4.59 5.62 21.29
N ARG A 336 5.05 5.19 22.46
CA ARG A 336 5.00 3.78 22.88
C ARG A 336 3.65 3.46 23.50
N GLU A 337 3.16 2.25 23.25
CA GLU A 337 2.01 1.74 23.98
C GLU A 337 2.41 1.33 25.39
N CYS A 338 1.62 1.78 26.38
CA CYS A 338 1.82 1.41 27.76
C CYS A 338 1.11 0.10 28.13
N PRO A 339 1.60 -0.57 29.19
CA PRO A 339 0.94 -1.71 29.80
C PRO A 339 -0.53 -1.45 30.12
N ARG A 340 -1.35 -2.45 29.80
CA ARG A 340 -2.76 -2.49 30.19
C ARG A 340 -2.90 -3.48 31.34
N GLY A 341 -3.56 -3.03 32.39
CA GLY A 341 -3.73 -3.73 33.66
C GLY A 341 -5.20 -3.73 34.08
N ASP A 342 -5.57 -4.68 34.93
CA ASP A 342 -6.86 -4.67 35.63
C ASP A 342 -6.82 -3.59 36.72
N ASP A 343 -7.90 -2.82 36.94
CA ASP A 343 -7.94 -1.88 38.09
C ASP A 343 -7.97 -2.73 39.38
N PRO A 344 -7.06 -2.54 40.34
CA PRO A 344 -7.10 -3.28 41.61
C PRO A 344 -8.42 -3.15 42.40
N LEU A 345 -9.28 -2.18 42.07
CA LEU A 345 -10.61 -2.01 42.65
C LEU A 345 -11.76 -2.53 41.77
N SER A 346 -11.46 -3.06 40.58
CA SER A 346 -12.45 -3.66 39.70
C SER A 346 -12.81 -5.05 40.21
N ALA A 347 -14.05 -5.17 40.70
CA ALA A 347 -14.63 -6.42 41.21
C ALA A 347 -16.12 -6.52 40.85
N LEU A 348 -16.63 -5.56 40.08
CA LEU A 348 -18.03 -5.46 39.73
C LEU A 348 -18.22 -6.02 38.33
N ALA A 349 -19.37 -6.63 38.10
CA ALA A 349 -19.68 -7.20 36.79
C ALA A 349 -19.59 -6.19 35.64
N LYS A 350 -19.79 -4.89 35.93
CA LYS A 350 -19.65 -3.81 34.94
C LYS A 350 -18.22 -3.69 34.38
N ASP A 351 -17.21 -4.02 35.18
CA ASP A 351 -15.79 -3.90 34.83
C ASP A 351 -15.35 -5.09 33.96
N CYS A 352 -16.14 -6.17 33.96
CA CYS A 352 -15.89 -7.43 33.24
C CYS A 352 -16.93 -7.66 32.14
N GLY A 353 -17.27 -6.60 31.39
CA GLY A 353 -18.19 -6.66 30.25
C GLY A 353 -19.66 -6.93 30.62
N GLY A 354 -20.07 -6.65 31.86
CA GLY A 354 -21.39 -6.96 32.39
C GLY A 354 -21.54 -8.39 32.94
N ALA A 355 -20.47 -9.20 32.94
CA ALA A 355 -20.45 -10.58 33.42
C ALA A 355 -19.66 -10.72 34.73
N THR A 356 -19.71 -11.89 35.36
CA THR A 356 -18.82 -12.18 36.51
C THR A 356 -17.36 -12.14 36.05
N CYS A 357 -16.51 -11.47 36.82
CA CYS A 357 -15.07 -11.43 36.58
C CYS A 357 -14.47 -12.83 36.74
N ARG A 358 -13.67 -13.24 35.76
CA ARG A 358 -13.03 -14.53 35.63
C ARG A 358 -11.53 -14.30 35.44
N VAL A 359 -10.77 -15.12 36.15
CA VAL A 359 -9.33 -15.20 36.02
C VAL A 359 -9.01 -16.09 34.82
N GLU A 360 -8.03 -15.71 34.01
CA GLU A 360 -7.52 -16.54 32.93
C GLU A 360 -6.99 -17.87 33.51
N THR A 361 -7.44 -18.99 32.94
CA THR A 361 -6.95 -20.32 33.29
C THR A 361 -6.54 -21.06 32.03
N GLN A 362 -5.27 -21.48 31.98
CA GLN A 362 -4.71 -22.28 30.90
C GLN A 362 -4.23 -23.63 31.43
N THR A 363 -4.17 -24.63 30.56
CA THR A 363 -3.70 -25.98 30.89
C THR A 363 -2.65 -26.44 29.89
N ILE A 364 -1.62 -27.10 30.40
CA ILE A 364 -0.62 -27.84 29.63
C ILE A 364 -0.80 -29.31 29.96
N LEU A 365 -1.13 -30.11 28.96
CA LEU A 365 -1.24 -31.56 29.09
C LEU A 365 -0.01 -32.20 28.46
N PHE A 366 0.69 -32.99 29.27
CA PHE A 366 1.77 -33.88 28.90
C PHE A 366 1.16 -35.29 28.79
N ASP A 367 0.70 -35.63 27.59
CA ASP A 367 0.06 -36.92 27.26
C ASP A 367 1.14 -37.96 26.95
N ASP A 368 1.24 -38.98 27.80
CA ASP A 368 2.18 -40.10 27.65
C ASP A 368 1.45 -41.35 27.13
N ASP A 369 1.94 -41.92 26.03
CA ASP A 369 1.33 -43.10 25.43
C ASP A 369 1.68 -44.43 26.17
N GLY A 370 2.34 -44.31 27.33
CA GLY A 370 2.61 -45.38 28.27
C GLY A 370 3.79 -46.27 27.89
N ALA A 371 4.71 -45.77 27.05
CA ALA A 371 5.79 -46.57 26.49
C ALA A 371 7.11 -46.49 27.28
N ASP A 372 7.50 -45.33 27.83
CA ASP A 372 8.79 -45.14 28.52
C ASP A 372 8.76 -43.88 29.42
N SER A 373 9.38 -43.95 30.62
CA SER A 373 9.57 -42.78 31.48
C SER A 373 10.39 -41.68 30.79
N GLN A 374 9.88 -40.45 30.78
CA GLN A 374 10.53 -39.33 30.11
C GLN A 374 11.11 -38.27 31.05
N THR A 375 12.34 -37.88 30.73
CA THR A 375 13.08 -36.81 31.38
C THR A 375 13.63 -35.85 30.33
N GLY A 376 13.38 -34.56 30.52
CA GLY A 376 13.74 -33.57 29.53
C GLY A 376 13.52 -32.14 29.99
N THR A 377 13.57 -31.24 29.03
CA THR A 377 13.39 -29.81 29.26
C THR A 377 12.55 -29.19 28.15
N PHE A 378 11.81 -28.14 28.49
CA PHE A 378 11.07 -27.31 27.55
C PHE A 378 11.11 -25.85 27.99
N THR A 379 10.83 -24.92 27.09
CA THR A 379 10.56 -23.51 27.43
C THR A 379 9.10 -23.19 27.15
N LEU A 380 8.56 -22.18 27.81
CA LEU A 380 7.24 -21.63 27.49
C LEU A 380 7.42 -20.28 26.81
N SER A 381 6.64 -20.05 25.76
CA SER A 381 6.60 -18.76 25.08
C SER A 381 5.19 -18.26 24.87
N PHE A 382 5.03 -16.94 24.93
CA PHE A 382 3.81 -16.26 24.54
C PHE A 382 4.13 -14.88 23.96
N GLN A 383 3.23 -14.37 23.13
CA GLN A 383 3.32 -13.01 22.60
C GLN A 383 2.40 -12.08 23.40
N GLU A 384 2.91 -10.95 23.86
CA GLU A 384 2.08 -9.92 24.53
C GLU A 384 1.36 -9.03 23.50
N TRP A 385 0.51 -8.11 23.98
CA TRP A 385 -0.29 -7.22 23.12
C TRP A 385 0.56 -6.30 22.23
N THR A 386 1.78 -5.94 22.67
CA THR A 386 2.76 -5.16 21.88
C THR A 386 3.41 -5.97 20.76
N GLY A 387 3.08 -7.25 20.59
CA GLY A 387 3.75 -8.14 19.64
C GLY A 387 5.10 -8.68 20.12
N LYS A 388 5.59 -8.30 21.30
CA LYS A 388 6.82 -8.86 21.87
C LYS A 388 6.58 -10.30 22.34
N THR A 389 7.49 -11.20 21.98
CA THR A 389 7.48 -12.59 22.46
C THR A 389 8.35 -12.73 23.70
N TRP A 390 7.78 -13.26 24.77
CA TRP A 390 8.49 -13.66 25.98
C TRP A 390 8.75 -15.16 25.93
N VAL A 391 9.93 -15.56 26.42
CA VAL A 391 10.33 -16.98 26.53
C VAL A 391 10.88 -17.18 27.94
N THR A 392 10.40 -18.20 28.64
CA THR A 392 10.88 -18.55 29.98
C THR A 392 12.29 -19.15 29.92
N ALA A 393 12.96 -19.23 31.07
CA ALA A 393 14.10 -20.13 31.21
C ALA A 393 13.67 -21.60 30.96
N SER A 394 14.64 -22.47 30.67
CA SER A 394 14.38 -23.90 30.49
C SER A 394 13.78 -24.51 31.76
N ILE A 395 12.63 -25.17 31.59
CA ILE A 395 11.86 -25.86 32.63
C ILE A 395 12.18 -27.34 32.53
N SER A 396 12.53 -27.96 33.65
CA SER A 396 12.77 -29.41 33.73
C SER A 396 11.45 -30.18 33.86
N PHE A 397 11.35 -31.29 33.14
CA PHE A 397 10.28 -32.27 33.26
C PHE A 397 10.88 -33.64 33.58
N ASP A 398 10.33 -34.32 34.57
CA ASP A 398 10.73 -35.67 34.97
C ASP A 398 9.47 -36.40 35.45
N GLU A 399 8.98 -37.30 34.62
CA GLU A 399 7.72 -38.01 34.84
C GLU A 399 7.76 -38.95 36.06
N ASP A 400 8.92 -39.59 36.31
CA ASP A 400 9.12 -40.53 37.40
C ASP A 400 9.28 -39.82 38.75
N ALA A 401 9.96 -38.66 38.73
CA ALA A 401 10.12 -37.84 39.92
C ALA A 401 8.84 -37.10 40.30
N ASP A 402 7.93 -36.87 39.35
CA ASP A 402 6.72 -36.07 39.55
C ASP A 402 5.46 -36.92 39.72
N THR A 403 5.27 -37.43 40.94
CA THR A 403 4.21 -38.40 41.26
C THR A 403 2.79 -37.85 41.22
N ASP A 404 2.61 -36.54 41.28
CA ASP A 404 1.31 -35.85 41.31
C ASP A 404 1.22 -34.63 40.38
N GLY A 405 2.27 -34.36 39.60
CA GLY A 405 2.37 -33.18 38.73
C GLY A 405 2.81 -31.90 39.45
N ALA A 406 2.96 -31.93 40.79
CA ALA A 406 3.24 -30.74 41.58
C ALA A 406 4.67 -30.21 41.33
N THR A 407 5.62 -31.10 41.00
CA THR A 407 7.01 -30.70 40.75
C THR A 407 7.11 -29.91 39.45
N THR A 408 6.47 -30.40 38.39
CA THR A 408 6.40 -29.73 37.09
C THR A 408 5.62 -28.43 37.21
N ALA A 409 4.48 -28.43 37.92
CA ALA A 409 3.72 -27.21 38.17
C ALA A 409 4.53 -26.13 38.89
N ALA A 410 5.26 -26.48 39.95
CA ALA A 410 6.13 -25.55 40.67
C ALA A 410 7.27 -25.00 39.79
N ALA A 411 7.82 -25.85 38.90
CA ALA A 411 8.84 -25.43 37.95
C ALA A 411 8.28 -24.45 36.89
N VAL A 412 7.06 -24.71 36.40
CA VAL A 412 6.33 -23.82 35.48
C VAL A 412 6.02 -22.48 36.14
N GLU A 413 5.48 -22.47 37.36
CA GLU A 413 5.18 -21.26 38.13
C GLU A 413 6.45 -20.41 38.32
N SER A 414 7.52 -21.03 38.82
CA SER A 414 8.81 -20.34 39.04
C SER A 414 9.39 -19.74 37.76
N ALA A 415 9.22 -20.43 36.62
CA ALA A 415 9.75 -19.96 35.33
C ALA A 415 8.94 -18.80 34.74
N LEU A 416 7.63 -18.77 34.97
CA LEU A 416 6.75 -17.67 34.56
C LEU A 416 6.94 -16.43 35.45
N GLU A 417 7.07 -16.61 36.77
CA GLU A 417 7.36 -15.50 37.70
C GLU A 417 8.77 -14.91 37.51
N ALA A 418 9.72 -15.69 36.99
CA ALA A 418 11.07 -15.22 36.70
C ALA A 418 11.18 -14.37 35.42
N LEU A 419 10.09 -14.18 34.67
CA LEU A 419 10.10 -13.31 33.51
C LEU A 419 10.36 -11.84 33.91
N PRO A 420 11.16 -11.08 33.14
CA PRO A 420 11.53 -9.70 33.50
C PRO A 420 10.34 -8.74 33.48
N ASN A 421 10.39 -7.69 34.31
CA ASN A 421 9.41 -6.60 34.35
C ASN A 421 7.98 -7.03 34.73
N ASP A 422 7.86 -8.06 35.57
CA ASP A 422 6.57 -8.50 36.13
C ASP A 422 5.51 -8.71 35.03
N VAL A 423 5.92 -9.38 33.94
CA VAL A 423 5.07 -9.68 32.76
C VAL A 423 3.71 -10.26 33.17
N PHE A 424 3.73 -11.09 34.20
CA PHE A 424 2.55 -11.54 34.91
C PHE A 424 2.58 -10.99 36.33
N GLU A 425 1.47 -10.37 36.76
CA GLU A 425 1.35 -9.81 38.11
C GLU A 425 1.37 -10.92 39.15
N SER A 426 0.67 -12.03 38.89
CA SER A 426 0.68 -13.20 39.75
C SER A 426 0.25 -14.45 38.99
N VAL A 427 1.03 -15.52 39.15
CA VAL A 427 0.77 -16.83 38.55
C VAL A 427 0.58 -17.84 39.68
N THR A 428 -0.32 -18.80 39.49
CA THR A 428 -0.42 -19.98 40.35
C THR A 428 -0.55 -21.20 39.46
N ALA A 429 0.34 -22.17 39.62
CA ALA A 429 0.28 -23.42 38.87
C ALA A 429 -0.05 -24.60 39.79
N THR A 430 -0.91 -25.48 39.32
CA THR A 430 -1.28 -26.71 40.03
C THR A 430 -1.14 -27.89 39.10
N GLY A 431 -0.51 -28.96 39.59
CA GLY A 431 -0.34 -30.20 38.86
C GLY A 431 -1.39 -31.23 39.24
N SER A 432 -1.71 -32.11 38.30
CA SER A 432 -2.43 -33.34 38.57
C SER A 432 -1.93 -34.45 37.66
N LYS A 433 -1.91 -35.68 38.15
CA LYS A 433 -1.56 -36.89 37.39
C LYS A 433 -2.78 -37.79 37.22
N THR A 434 -3.10 -38.18 35.98
CA THR A 434 -4.20 -39.11 35.66
C THR A 434 -3.68 -40.25 34.79
N GLY A 435 -3.44 -41.42 35.39
CA GLY A 435 -2.67 -42.45 34.71
C GLY A 435 -1.20 -42.02 34.64
N ASP A 436 -0.64 -42.01 33.44
CA ASP A 436 0.73 -41.56 33.19
C ASP A 436 0.77 -40.06 32.77
N ASP A 437 -0.38 -39.50 32.38
CA ASP A 437 -0.50 -38.09 31.95
C ASP A 437 -0.36 -37.10 33.10
N ILE A 438 0.46 -36.07 32.88
CA ILE A 438 0.59 -34.91 33.77
C ILE A 438 -0.14 -33.71 33.16
N THR A 439 -1.07 -33.12 33.90
CA THR A 439 -1.73 -31.86 33.52
C THR A 439 -1.32 -30.75 34.48
N VAL A 440 -0.74 -29.68 33.95
CA VAL A 440 -0.46 -28.44 34.68
C VAL A 440 -1.56 -27.42 34.38
N THR A 441 -2.27 -26.97 35.40
CA THR A 441 -3.28 -25.91 35.33
C THR A 441 -2.70 -24.62 35.89
N ILE A 442 -2.71 -23.56 35.08
CA ILE A 442 -2.09 -22.27 35.35
C ILE A 442 -3.20 -21.22 35.46
N GLN A 443 -3.23 -20.47 36.56
CA GLN A 443 -4.12 -19.33 36.76
C GLN A 443 -3.30 -18.04 36.80
N PHE A 444 -3.75 -17.03 36.06
CA PHE A 444 -3.10 -15.71 35.99
C PHE A 444 -3.94 -14.67 36.71
N THR A 445 -3.69 -14.49 38.00
CA THR A 445 -4.44 -13.58 38.87
C THR A 445 -3.98 -12.13 38.71
N ASN A 446 -4.93 -11.18 38.76
CA ASN A 446 -4.70 -9.74 38.59
C ASN A 446 -4.15 -9.31 37.23
N ASN A 447 -4.03 -10.23 36.28
CA ASN A 447 -3.70 -9.90 34.90
C ASN A 447 -4.92 -9.35 34.17
N ALA A 448 -4.68 -8.37 33.30
CA ALA A 448 -5.70 -7.75 32.48
C ALA A 448 -6.27 -8.74 31.47
N GLY A 449 -7.60 -8.76 31.37
CA GLY A 449 -8.34 -9.44 30.31
C GLY A 449 -7.93 -10.88 30.05
N ASN A 450 -7.82 -11.21 28.76
CA ASN A 450 -7.56 -12.56 28.27
C ASN A 450 -6.09 -12.66 27.84
N ILE A 451 -5.33 -13.64 28.34
CA ILE A 451 -3.90 -13.77 28.00
C ILE A 451 -3.75 -14.71 26.81
N ASN A 452 -2.81 -14.41 25.91
CA ASN A 452 -2.50 -15.29 24.81
C ASN A 452 -2.07 -16.68 25.32
N GLN A 453 -2.47 -17.72 24.60
CA GLN A 453 -2.15 -19.08 24.96
C GLN A 453 -0.63 -19.31 25.02
N LEU A 454 -0.15 -19.89 26.11
CA LEU A 454 1.22 -20.36 26.25
C LEU A 454 1.51 -21.47 25.23
N THR A 455 2.72 -21.49 24.70
CA THR A 455 3.19 -22.55 23.79
C THR A 455 4.52 -23.09 24.26
N SER A 456 4.70 -24.41 24.21
CA SER A 456 5.98 -25.04 24.49
C SER A 456 6.93 -24.87 23.31
N THR A 457 8.10 -24.32 23.59
CA THR A 457 9.23 -24.15 22.65
C THR A 457 10.45 -24.93 23.16
N GLU A 458 11.46 -25.10 22.31
CA GLU A 458 12.75 -25.75 22.65
C GLU A 458 12.63 -27.07 23.43
N VAL A 459 11.73 -27.95 23.00
CA VAL A 459 11.47 -29.24 23.65
C VAL A 459 12.63 -30.21 23.38
N SER A 460 13.24 -30.74 24.44
CA SER A 460 14.36 -31.68 24.38
C SER A 460 14.19 -32.81 25.39
N GLY A 461 14.40 -34.06 24.95
CA GLY A 461 14.27 -35.24 25.81
C GLY A 461 12.84 -35.74 26.05
N LEU A 462 11.84 -35.07 25.47
CA LEU A 462 10.40 -35.36 25.64
C LEU A 462 9.75 -35.80 24.31
N ALA A 463 10.46 -36.56 23.48
CA ALA A 463 10.06 -36.83 22.09
C ALA A 463 8.83 -37.73 21.94
N ASN A 464 8.48 -38.50 22.98
CA ASN A 464 7.31 -39.39 22.98
C ASN A 464 6.14 -38.79 23.77
N LEU A 465 6.23 -37.53 24.23
CA LEU A 465 5.14 -36.82 24.90
C LEU A 465 4.37 -35.96 23.90
N ALA A 466 3.04 -36.11 23.88
CA ALA A 466 2.17 -35.18 23.18
C ALA A 466 1.87 -33.99 24.11
N ILE A 467 2.61 -32.89 23.94
CA ILE A 467 2.39 -31.66 24.73
C ILE A 467 1.30 -30.83 24.06
N THR A 468 0.16 -30.69 24.73
CA THR A 468 -0.97 -29.88 24.24
C THR A 468 -1.28 -28.73 25.19
N HIS A 469 -1.67 -27.59 24.63
CA HIS A 469 -1.97 -26.37 25.37
C HIS A 469 -3.44 -26.00 25.13
N ALA A 470 -4.16 -25.57 26.17
CA ALA A 470 -5.55 -25.14 26.07
C ALA A 470 -5.85 -23.98 27.03
N THR A 471 -6.57 -22.96 26.59
CA THR A 471 -7.23 -22.03 27.52
C THR A 471 -8.56 -22.64 27.95
N THR A 472 -8.70 -22.90 29.24
CA THR A 472 -9.91 -23.53 29.82
C THR A 472 -10.88 -22.49 30.39
N ALA A 473 -10.39 -21.30 30.73
CA ALA A 473 -11.22 -20.15 31.04
C ALA A 473 -10.55 -18.86 30.55
N ALA A 474 -11.16 -18.19 29.59
CA ALA A 474 -10.73 -16.85 29.18
C ALA A 474 -10.97 -15.84 30.33
N GLY A 475 -9.93 -15.09 30.68
CA GLY A 475 -10.01 -13.95 31.57
C GLY A 475 -10.81 -12.82 30.94
N ASN A 476 -11.57 -12.09 31.76
CA ASN A 476 -12.37 -10.95 31.30
C ASN A 476 -12.22 -9.74 32.22
N GLY A 477 -11.09 -9.65 32.93
CA GLY A 477 -10.71 -8.47 33.70
C GLY A 477 -10.58 -7.24 32.81
N GLU A 478 -10.59 -6.07 33.42
CA GLU A 478 -10.49 -4.80 32.72
C GLU A 478 -9.11 -4.68 32.03
N GLU A 479 -9.08 -4.21 30.78
CA GLU A 479 -7.83 -4.00 30.02
C GLU A 479 -7.61 -2.51 29.80
N VAL A 480 -7.18 -1.80 30.85
CA VAL A 480 -7.05 -0.34 30.82
C VAL A 480 -5.61 0.11 30.99
N GLU A 481 -5.25 1.17 30.27
CA GLU A 481 -3.91 1.75 30.32
C GLU A 481 -3.54 2.11 31.77
N CYS A 482 -2.43 1.55 32.24
CA CYS A 482 -1.93 1.72 33.60
C CYS A 482 -2.99 1.50 34.71
N SER A 483 -3.91 0.54 34.54
CA SER A 483 -4.95 0.18 35.53
C SER A 483 -5.82 1.35 36.00
N TYR A 484 -5.90 2.46 35.25
CA TYR A 484 -6.44 3.76 35.71
C TYR A 484 -5.80 4.37 36.97
N ARG A 485 -4.66 3.82 37.41
CA ARG A 485 -3.94 4.26 38.62
C ARG A 485 -2.60 4.91 38.30
N GLY A 486 -2.07 4.72 37.09
CA GLY A 486 -0.86 5.35 36.61
C GLY A 486 -1.11 6.34 35.48
N LEU A 487 -0.04 7.02 35.07
CA LEU A 487 0.03 7.78 33.83
C LEU A 487 1.03 7.08 32.93
N CYS A 488 0.67 6.88 31.67
CA CYS A 488 1.59 6.37 30.66
C CYS A 488 2.67 7.42 30.34
N ASP A 489 3.94 7.04 30.48
CA ASP A 489 5.04 7.74 29.84
C ASP A 489 5.21 7.20 28.41
N TYR A 490 4.61 7.90 27.45
CA TYR A 490 4.64 7.51 26.04
C TYR A 490 6.04 7.53 25.40
N GLU A 491 7.07 8.13 26.04
CA GLU A 491 8.45 8.04 25.53
C GLU A 491 9.09 6.69 25.90
N THR A 492 8.78 6.17 27.09
CA THR A 492 9.38 4.93 27.63
C THR A 492 8.47 3.71 27.54
N GLY A 493 7.17 3.91 27.38
CA GLY A 493 6.15 2.85 27.41
C GLY A 493 5.92 2.29 28.81
N LEU A 494 6.20 3.07 29.85
CA LEU A 494 6.08 2.64 31.25
C LEU A 494 4.89 3.29 31.95
N CYS A 495 4.28 2.50 32.82
CA CYS A 495 3.47 2.92 33.96
C CYS A 495 4.37 2.89 35.22
#